data_AF-A0A970LUT2-F1
#
_entry.id   AF-A0A970LUT2-F1
#
_cell.length_a   1.000
_cell.length_b   1.000
_cell.length_c   1.000
_cell.angle_alpha   90.00
_cell.angle_beta   90.00
_cell.angle_gamma   90.00
#
_symmetry.space_group_name_H-M   'P 1'
#
loop_
_entity.id
_entity.type
_entity.pdbx_description
1 polymer ?
#
loop_
_entity_poly.entity_id
_entity_poly.type
_entity_poly.pdbx_seq_one_letter_code
_entity_poly.pdbx_strand_id
1 'polypeptide(L)'
;MNKIIKSVTRAAYFFSIAVILYTLTLAVGLGGAGGNEKIYSLLFKNIITIFGFALIFGFSFLLFETKLPPSAMRIFHIAILYVSFMAASLIMANTGDDPRQIILFVFIATLLYTVVYLAALMVSKGLKKLLKK
;
A
#
# COMPACT_ATOMS: atom_id res chain seq x y z
N MET A 1 11.59 -19.54 -12.71
CA MET A 1 10.27 -19.03 -12.27
C MET A 1 9.86 -17.88 -13.19
N ASN A 2 8.67 -17.94 -13.81
CA ASN A 2 8.19 -16.94 -14.77
C ASN A 2 8.05 -15.54 -14.09
N LYS A 3 8.34 -14.46 -14.82
CA LYS A 3 8.40 -13.07 -14.30
C LYS A 3 7.07 -12.61 -13.72
N ILE A 4 5.99 -13.01 -14.36
CA ILE A 4 4.62 -12.78 -13.92
C ILE A 4 4.37 -13.48 -12.58
N ILE A 5 4.78 -14.76 -12.47
CA ILE A 5 4.64 -15.53 -11.23
C ILE A 5 5.37 -14.85 -10.07
N LYS A 6 6.61 -14.37 -10.28
CA LYS A 6 7.38 -13.65 -9.25
C LYS A 6 6.68 -12.37 -8.78
N SER A 7 6.06 -11.63 -9.69
CA SER A 7 5.34 -10.39 -9.39
C SER A 7 4.03 -10.68 -8.65
N VAL A 8 3.29 -11.71 -9.07
CA VAL A 8 2.07 -12.19 -8.41
C VAL A 8 2.38 -12.71 -7.01
N THR A 9 3.45 -13.47 -6.82
CA THR A 9 3.87 -13.95 -5.49
C THR A 9 4.21 -12.79 -4.55
N ARG A 10 4.90 -11.75 -5.04
CA ARG A 10 5.19 -10.54 -4.25
C ARG A 10 3.92 -9.77 -3.89
N ALA A 11 3.00 -9.62 -4.85
CA ALA A 11 1.68 -9.03 -4.60
C ALA A 11 0.92 -9.81 -3.53
N ALA A 12 0.91 -11.15 -3.62
CA ALA A 12 0.23 -12.01 -2.66
C ALA A 12 0.81 -11.87 -1.25
N TYR A 13 2.14 -11.88 -1.09
CA TYR A 13 2.75 -11.67 0.23
C TYR A 13 2.41 -10.30 0.83
N PHE A 14 2.48 -9.24 0.03
CA PHE A 14 2.11 -7.91 0.47
C PHE A 14 0.62 -7.83 0.85
N PHE A 15 -0.25 -8.38 0.00
CA PHE A 15 -1.68 -8.43 0.24
C PHE A 15 -2.03 -9.15 1.55
N SER A 16 -1.45 -10.33 1.78
CA SER A 16 -1.72 -11.10 3.01
C SER A 16 -1.35 -10.32 4.27
N ILE A 17 -0.18 -9.67 4.29
CA ILE A 17 0.24 -8.86 5.44
C ILE A 17 -0.69 -7.65 5.62
N ALA A 18 -1.00 -6.95 4.53
CA ALA A 18 -1.86 -5.76 4.56
C ALA A 18 -3.29 -6.10 5.04
N VAL A 19 -3.85 -7.21 4.58
CA VAL A 19 -5.17 -7.68 5.03
C VAL A 19 -5.15 -8.05 6.49
N ILE A 20 -4.13 -8.76 6.98
CA ILE A 20 -4.00 -9.11 8.41
C ILE A 20 -3.92 -7.84 9.27
N LEU A 21 -3.10 -6.87 8.89
CA LEU A 21 -2.99 -5.61 9.64
C LEU A 21 -4.30 -4.83 9.62
N TYR A 22 -4.98 -4.80 8.49
CA TYR A 22 -6.26 -4.13 8.33
C TYR A 22 -7.36 -4.79 9.19
N THR A 23 -7.50 -6.12 9.13
CA THR A 23 -8.50 -6.86 9.91
C THR A 23 -8.21 -6.80 11.41
N LEU A 24 -6.94 -6.84 11.83
CA LEU A 24 -6.56 -6.67 13.24
C LEU A 24 -6.90 -5.27 13.75
N THR A 25 -6.57 -4.23 12.98
CA THR A 25 -6.87 -2.83 13.37
C THR A 25 -8.38 -2.63 13.53
N LEU A 26 -9.18 -3.24 12.65
CA LEU A 26 -10.63 -3.20 12.74
C LEU A 26 -11.19 -4.06 13.87
N ALA A 27 -10.62 -5.24 14.13
CA ALA A 27 -11.03 -6.08 15.25
C ALA A 27 -10.82 -5.37 16.59
N VAL A 28 -9.74 -4.58 16.72
CA VAL A 28 -9.48 -3.74 17.89
C VAL A 28 -10.43 -2.52 17.94
N GLY A 29 -10.74 -1.90 16.80
CA GLY A 29 -11.57 -0.68 16.74
C GLY A 29 -13.09 -0.90 16.74
N LEU A 30 -13.58 -2.07 16.33
CA LEU A 30 -15.00 -2.39 16.17
C LEU A 30 -15.54 -3.33 17.26
N GLY A 31 -14.80 -3.54 18.35
CA GLY A 31 -15.20 -4.36 19.48
C GLY A 31 -16.54 -3.90 20.09
N GLY A 32 -17.65 -4.42 19.55
CA GLY A 32 -19.02 -4.10 19.95
C GLY A 32 -20.00 -3.71 18.84
N ALA A 33 -19.55 -3.46 17.60
CA ALA A 33 -20.39 -2.98 16.49
C ALA A 33 -21.03 -4.09 15.63
N GLY A 34 -21.23 -5.29 16.20
CA GLY A 34 -21.74 -6.46 15.47
C GLY A 34 -23.17 -6.28 14.94
N GLY A 35 -23.40 -6.60 13.67
CA GLY A 35 -24.75 -6.72 13.09
C GLY A 35 -25.14 -5.73 11.99
N ASN A 36 -24.26 -4.79 11.61
CA ASN A 36 -24.59 -3.79 10.59
C ASN A 36 -24.11 -4.23 9.20
N GLU A 37 -25.02 -4.54 8.27
CA GLU A 37 -24.72 -4.93 6.88
C GLU A 37 -23.80 -3.91 6.15
N LYS A 38 -23.93 -2.64 6.52
CA LYS A 38 -23.10 -1.54 6.00
C LYS A 38 -21.62 -1.70 6.38
N ILE A 39 -21.30 -2.32 7.51
CA ILE A 39 -19.91 -2.58 7.93
C ILE A 39 -19.28 -3.65 7.04
N TYR A 40 -20.00 -4.72 6.72
CA TYR A 40 -19.50 -5.78 5.83
C TYR A 40 -19.25 -5.27 4.40
N SER A 41 -20.14 -4.42 3.86
CA SER A 41 -19.93 -3.78 2.56
C SER A 41 -18.68 -2.89 2.57
N LEU A 42 -18.47 -2.10 3.63
CA LEU A 42 -17.30 -1.23 3.78
C LEU A 42 -16.00 -2.04 3.93
N LEU A 43 -16.04 -3.14 4.69
CA LEU A 43 -14.92 -4.07 4.83
C LEU A 43 -14.52 -4.66 3.48
N PHE A 44 -15.51 -5.13 2.70
CA PHE A 44 -15.27 -5.73 1.40
C PHE A 44 -14.71 -4.72 0.39
N LYS A 45 -15.27 -3.50 0.33
CA LYS A 45 -14.73 -2.40 -0.48
C LYS A 45 -13.26 -2.13 -0.16
N ASN A 46 -12.92 -2.09 1.12
CA ASN A 46 -11.56 -1.80 1.57
C ASN A 46 -10.60 -2.97 1.27
N ILE A 47 -11.04 -4.23 1.41
CA ILE A 47 -10.23 -5.41 1.02
C ILE A 47 -9.96 -5.42 -0.49
N ILE A 48 -10.95 -5.12 -1.33
CA ILE A 48 -10.75 -4.99 -2.79
C ILE A 48 -9.75 -3.89 -3.11
N THR A 49 -9.84 -2.75 -2.42
CA THR A 49 -8.93 -1.63 -2.63
C THR A 49 -7.49 -2.00 -2.26
N ILE A 50 -7.30 -2.69 -1.14
CA ILE A 50 -5.99 -3.23 -0.71
C ILE A 50 -5.48 -4.26 -1.73
N PHE A 51 -6.35 -5.12 -2.28
CA PHE A 51 -5.98 -6.07 -3.32
C PHE A 51 -5.48 -5.38 -4.59
N GLY A 52 -6.21 -4.37 -5.08
CA GLY A 52 -5.80 -3.57 -6.22
C GLY A 52 -4.44 -2.91 -6.01
N PHE A 53 -4.23 -2.31 -4.83
CA PHE A 53 -2.93 -1.73 -4.48
C PHE A 53 -1.81 -2.78 -4.42
N ALA A 54 -2.07 -3.97 -3.87
CA ALA A 54 -1.11 -5.06 -3.80
C ALA A 54 -0.68 -5.58 -5.18
N LEU A 55 -1.61 -5.65 -6.13
CA LEU A 55 -1.28 -5.97 -7.52
C LEU A 55 -0.35 -4.91 -8.13
N ILE A 56 -0.69 -3.62 -7.99
CA ILE A 56 0.16 -2.54 -8.49
C ILE A 56 1.55 -2.60 -7.84
N PHE A 57 1.62 -2.88 -6.54
CA PHE A 57 2.88 -3.11 -5.84
C PHE A 57 3.69 -4.24 -6.47
N GLY A 58 3.09 -5.42 -6.70
CA GLY A 58 3.78 -6.54 -7.35
C GLY A 58 4.24 -6.21 -8.78
N PHE A 59 3.38 -5.61 -9.59
CA PHE A 59 3.68 -5.26 -10.98
C PHE A 59 4.71 -4.14 -11.12
N SER A 60 4.75 -3.21 -10.17
CA SER A 60 5.74 -2.12 -10.16
C SER A 60 7.19 -2.63 -10.12
N PHE A 61 7.42 -3.88 -9.71
CA PHE A 61 8.74 -4.50 -9.75
C PHE A 61 9.18 -4.95 -11.15
N LEU A 62 8.26 -5.08 -12.12
CA LEU A 62 8.61 -5.36 -13.50
C LEU A 62 9.41 -4.20 -14.12
N LEU A 63 9.27 -2.98 -13.60
CA LEU A 63 10.07 -1.82 -14.01
C LEU A 63 11.57 -2.03 -13.79
N PHE A 64 11.96 -2.79 -12.75
CA PHE A 64 13.37 -3.09 -12.48
C PHE A 64 13.97 -4.12 -13.45
N GLU A 65 13.17 -4.71 -14.32
CA GLU A 65 13.63 -5.59 -15.39
C GLU A 65 13.72 -4.89 -16.76
N THR A 66 13.39 -3.59 -16.82
CA THR A 66 13.57 -2.78 -18.03
C THR A 66 15.06 -2.43 -18.23
N LYS A 67 15.44 -1.88 -19.39
CA LYS A 67 16.81 -1.42 -19.65
C LYS A 67 17.07 0.03 -19.18
N LEU A 68 16.23 0.56 -18.29
CA LEU A 68 16.35 1.93 -17.79
C LEU A 68 17.52 2.08 -16.78
N PRO A 69 18.05 3.30 -16.60
CA PRO A 69 19.00 3.57 -15.54
C PRO A 69 18.42 3.21 -14.15
N PRO A 70 19.23 2.64 -13.23
CA PRO A 70 18.76 2.22 -11.91
C PRO A 70 18.12 3.35 -11.08
N SER A 71 18.53 4.61 -11.30
CA SER A 71 17.94 5.80 -10.68
C SER A 71 16.52 6.07 -11.21
N ALA A 72 16.34 6.04 -12.53
CA ALA A 72 15.06 6.28 -13.18
C ALA A 72 14.01 5.23 -12.77
N MET A 73 14.39 3.94 -12.73
CA MET A 73 13.50 2.86 -12.30
C MET A 73 12.96 3.07 -10.88
N ARG A 74 13.84 3.50 -9.95
CA ARG A 74 13.44 3.77 -8.57
C ARG A 74 12.46 4.94 -8.50
N ILE A 75 12.72 6.01 -9.23
CA ILE A 75 11.82 7.17 -9.26
C ILE A 75 10.44 6.77 -9.78
N PHE A 76 10.37 6.03 -10.89
CA PHE A 76 9.10 5.55 -11.44
C PHE A 76 8.37 4.61 -10.48
N HIS A 77 9.08 3.69 -9.84
CA HIS A 77 8.51 2.79 -8.85
C HIS A 77 7.91 3.55 -7.66
N ILE A 78 8.63 4.54 -7.12
CA ILE A 78 8.13 5.38 -6.03
C ILE A 78 6.91 6.19 -6.48
N ALA A 79 6.99 6.82 -7.66
CA ALA A 79 5.90 7.66 -8.17
C ALA A 79 4.61 6.86 -8.37
N ILE A 80 4.70 5.66 -8.97
CA ILE A 80 3.53 4.77 -9.14
C ILE A 80 2.97 4.36 -7.78
N LEU A 81 3.82 3.92 -6.85
CA LEU A 81 3.37 3.53 -5.52
C LEU A 81 2.72 4.69 -4.76
N TYR A 82 3.23 5.91 -4.90
CA TYR A 82 2.65 7.10 -4.29
C TYR A 82 1.26 7.41 -4.85
N VAL A 83 1.11 7.44 -6.18
CA VAL A 83 -0.18 7.70 -6.83
C VAL A 83 -1.19 6.63 -6.47
N SER A 84 -0.79 5.36 -6.51
CA SER A 84 -1.68 4.25 -6.15
C SER A 84 -2.04 4.23 -4.67
N PHE A 85 -1.11 4.59 -3.78
CA PHE A 85 -1.39 4.76 -2.36
C PHE A 85 -2.41 5.86 -2.15
N MET A 86 -2.24 7.02 -2.80
CA MET A 86 -3.16 8.15 -2.64
C MET A 86 -4.57 7.81 -3.14
N ALA A 87 -4.67 7.16 -4.30
CA ALA A 87 -5.95 6.69 -4.83
C ALA A 87 -6.63 5.69 -3.88
N ALA A 88 -5.88 4.70 -3.38
CA ALA A 88 -6.39 3.71 -2.43
C ALA A 88 -6.85 4.37 -1.12
N SER A 89 -6.06 5.29 -0.57
CA SER A 89 -6.37 6.03 0.64
C SER A 89 -7.66 6.85 0.49
N LEU A 90 -7.85 7.55 -0.63
CA LEU A 90 -9.07 8.33 -0.89
C LEU A 90 -10.31 7.42 -1.00
N ILE A 91 -10.20 6.28 -1.71
CA ILE A 91 -11.29 5.32 -1.86
C ILE A 91 -11.70 4.73 -0.49
N MET A 92 -10.72 4.41 0.36
CA MET A 92 -10.94 3.78 1.66
C MET A 92 -11.42 4.77 2.73
N ALA A 93 -10.91 6.00 2.73
CA ALA A 93 -11.24 6.99 3.74
C ALA A 93 -12.67 7.51 3.62
N ASN A 94 -13.29 7.38 2.45
CA ASN A 94 -14.64 7.85 2.19
C ASN A 94 -14.82 9.30 2.67
N THR A 95 -13.81 10.14 2.42
CA THR A 95 -13.81 11.56 2.78
C THR A 95 -15.05 12.19 2.16
N GLY A 96 -15.81 12.97 2.95
CA GLY A 96 -17.00 13.65 2.46
C GLY A 96 -16.70 14.64 1.32
N ASP A 97 -17.73 15.20 0.72
CA ASP A 97 -17.62 16.06 -0.46
C ASP A 97 -17.00 17.45 -0.18
N ASP A 98 -16.60 17.73 1.06
CA ASP A 98 -15.94 18.99 1.44
C ASP A 98 -14.49 19.02 0.89
N PRO A 99 -14.17 19.94 -0.04
CA PRO A 99 -12.82 20.06 -0.60
C PRO A 99 -11.74 20.27 0.46
N ARG A 100 -12.04 20.92 1.59
CA ARG A 100 -11.07 21.16 2.66
C ARG A 100 -10.65 19.87 3.34
N GLN A 101 -11.59 18.95 3.57
CA GLN A 101 -11.32 17.66 4.17
C GLN A 101 -10.50 16.78 3.24
N ILE A 102 -10.82 16.81 1.94
CA ILE A 102 -10.06 16.08 0.91
C ILE A 102 -8.61 16.57 0.84
N ILE A 103 -8.39 17.90 0.81
CA ILE A 103 -7.05 18.48 0.77
C ILE A 103 -6.26 18.11 2.04
N LEU A 104 -6.86 18.23 3.22
CA LEU A 104 -6.21 17.86 4.48
C LEU A 104 -5.86 16.37 4.52
N PHE A 105 -6.77 15.51 4.03
CA PHE A 105 -6.54 14.08 3.94
C PHE A 105 -5.36 13.76 3.01
N VAL A 106 -5.33 14.35 1.81
CA VAL A 106 -4.21 14.20 0.86
C VAL A 106 -2.90 14.63 1.51
N PHE A 107 -2.89 15.74 2.24
CA PHE A 107 -1.70 16.22 2.95
C PHE A 107 -1.21 15.21 4.00
N ILE A 108 -2.09 14.72 4.86
CA ILE A 108 -1.76 13.73 5.91
C ILE A 108 -1.27 12.42 5.27
N ALA A 109 -1.99 11.92 4.26
CA ALA A 109 -1.62 10.71 3.55
C ALA A 109 -0.24 10.84 2.87
N THR A 110 0.08 12.01 2.33
CA THR A 110 1.41 12.30 1.73
C THR A 110 2.53 12.24 2.75
N LEU A 111 2.33 12.84 3.93
CA LEU A 111 3.29 12.79 5.02
C LEU A 111 3.49 11.34 5.52
N LEU A 112 2.40 10.60 5.71
CA LEU A 112 2.45 9.20 6.10
C LEU A 112 3.22 8.34 5.09
N TYR A 113 2.94 8.50 3.80
CA TYR A 113 3.68 7.80 2.75
C TYR A 113 5.17 8.08 2.84
N THR A 114 5.55 9.35 3.03
CA THR A 114 6.95 9.78 3.12
C THR A 114 7.65 9.14 4.33
N VAL A 115 7.02 9.15 5.51
CA VAL A 115 7.56 8.55 6.73
C VAL A 115 7.73 7.03 6.55
N VAL A 116 6.71 6.34 6.05
CA VAL A 116 6.75 4.88 5.83
C VAL A 116 7.82 4.52 4.79
N TYR A 117 7.92 5.29 3.72
CA TYR A 117 8.93 5.08 2.68
C TYR A 117 10.36 5.27 3.22
N LEU A 118 10.61 6.33 3.99
CA LEU A 118 11.90 6.57 4.64
C LEU A 118 12.26 5.44 5.62
N ALA A 119 11.31 4.99 6.44
CA ALA A 119 11.50 3.86 7.33
C ALA A 119 11.88 2.58 6.56
N ALA A 120 11.17 2.28 5.47
CA ALA A 120 11.47 1.13 4.62
C ALA A 120 12.89 1.20 4.01
N LEU A 121 13.33 2.39 3.59
CA LEU A 121 14.69 2.60 3.10
C LEU A 121 15.74 2.36 4.19
N MET A 122 15.51 2.82 5.42
CA MET A 122 16.43 2.59 6.55
C MET A 122 16.53 1.10 6.88
N VAL A 123 15.40 0.39 6.95
CA VAL A 123 15.36 -1.07 7.19
C VAL A 123 16.11 -1.80 6.08
N SER A 124 15.90 -1.44 4.81
CA SER A 124 16.61 -2.04 3.68
C SER A 124 18.14 -1.85 3.78
N LYS A 125 18.60 -0.64 4.14
CA LYS A 125 20.03 -0.36 4.34
C LYS A 125 20.59 -1.13 5.55
N GLY A 126 19.87 -1.19 6.65
CA GLY A 126 20.25 -1.92 7.86
C GLY A 126 20.38 -3.42 7.62
N LEU A 127 19.39 -4.01 6.96
CA LEU A 127 19.39 -5.44 6.59
C LEU A 127 20.58 -5.79 5.68
N LYS A 128 20.90 -4.92 4.71
CA LYS A 128 22.05 -5.10 3.83
C LYS A 128 23.40 -5.04 4.57
N LYS A 129 23.47 -4.30 5.67
CA LYS A 129 24.66 -4.23 6.53
C LYS A 129 24.82 -5.51 7.36
N LEU A 130 23.72 -6.11 7.81
CA LEU A 130 23.70 -7.36 8.57
C LEU A 130 24.06 -8.58 7.69
N LEU A 131 23.53 -8.64 6.46
CA LEU A 131 23.79 -9.75 5.52
C LEU A 131 25.21 -9.75 4.92
N LYS A 132 26.01 -8.69 5.15
CA LYS A 132 27.41 -8.61 4.73
C LYS A 132 28.40 -8.97 5.84
N LYS A 133 27.91 -9.23 7.06
CA LYS A 133 28.67 -9.83 8.15
C LYS A 133 28.45 -11.34 8.12
#